data_AF-A0A3D1H4W8-F1
#
_entry.id   AF-A0A3D1H4W8-F1
#
_cell.length_a   1.000
_cell.length_b   1.000
_cell.length_c   1.000
_cell.angle_alpha   90.00
_cell.angle_beta   90.00
_cell.angle_gamma   90.00
#
_symmetry.space_group_name_H-M   'P 1'
#
loop_
_entity.id
_entity.type
_entity.pdbx_description
1 polymer ?
#
loop_
_entity_poly.entity_id
_entity_poly.type
_entity_poly.pdbx_seq_one_letter_code
_entity_poly.pdbx_strand_id
1 'polypeptide(L)'
;MKKYNIQNYIRYKEDLKTSICNLEGKFYDEYTRNELIVKFMPLVENLARKFSTTQQASGVLSINDLIQEGNSGLIKAVDKIDWLMIDESPDVEKTLKSFLSKRIKGAIRRAIDINRGDIKIPEHKLNEIRKNPEDDKMVSLFFNSI
;
A
#
# COMPACT_ATOMS: atom_id res chain seq x y z
N MET A 1 7.60 11.30 -15.21
CA MET A 1 6.48 10.35 -15.40
C MET A 1 6.71 9.13 -14.52
N LYS A 2 5.65 8.51 -13.97
CA LYS A 2 5.84 7.28 -13.19
C LYS A 2 6.26 6.14 -14.12
N LYS A 3 7.15 5.26 -13.67
CA LYS A 3 7.54 4.05 -14.41
C LYS A 3 6.36 3.08 -14.39
N TYR A 4 5.64 2.98 -15.51
CA TYR A 4 4.58 2.00 -15.73
C TYR A 4 5.07 0.93 -16.70
N ASN A 5 4.76 -0.34 -16.42
CA ASN A 5 4.51 -1.27 -17.50
C ASN A 5 3.05 -1.05 -17.94
N ILE A 6 2.87 -0.31 -19.03
CA ILE A 6 1.56 0.17 -19.50
C ILE A 6 0.63 -1.01 -19.81
N GLN A 7 1.13 -2.04 -20.51
CA GLN A 7 0.33 -3.19 -20.89
C GLN A 7 -0.21 -3.95 -19.67
N ASN A 8 0.65 -4.23 -18.69
CA ASN A 8 0.22 -4.92 -17.47
C ASN A 8 -0.75 -4.07 -16.64
N TYR A 9 -0.53 -2.76 -16.61
CA TYR A 9 -1.41 -1.84 -15.89
C TYR A 9 -2.81 -1.76 -16.53
N ILE A 10 -2.91 -1.76 -17.86
CA ILE A 10 -4.18 -1.80 -18.58
C ILE A 10 -4.93 -3.11 -18.31
N ARG A 11 -4.25 -4.26 -18.40
CA ARG A 11 -4.86 -5.56 -18.08
C ARG A 11 -5.42 -5.60 -16.66
N TYR A 12 -4.60 -5.20 -15.69
CA TYR A 12 -5.02 -5.09 -14.28
C TYR A 12 -6.26 -4.19 -14.12
N LYS A 13 -6.30 -3.03 -14.80
CA LYS A 13 -7.44 -2.11 -14.76
C LYS A 13 -8.72 -2.73 -15.31
N GLU A 14 -8.63 -3.42 -16.44
CA GLU A 14 -9.77 -4.07 -17.10
C GLU A 14 -10.32 -5.22 -16.26
N ASP A 15 -9.43 -6.06 -15.73
CA ASP A 15 -9.79 -7.17 -14.84
C ASP A 15 -10.45 -6.66 -13.56
N LEU A 16 -9.89 -5.61 -12.94
CA LEU A 16 -10.45 -5.00 -11.75
C LEU A 16 -11.82 -4.37 -12.02
N LYS A 17 -11.98 -3.67 -13.15
CA LYS A 17 -13.26 -3.10 -13.55
C LYS A 17 -14.33 -4.17 -13.67
N THR A 18 -14.02 -5.28 -14.34
CA THR A 18 -14.92 -6.41 -14.52
C THR A 18 -15.27 -7.06 -13.17
N SER A 19 -14.26 -7.28 -12.33
CA SER A 19 -14.44 -7.87 -11.01
C SER A 19 -15.33 -7.01 -10.10
N ILE A 20 -15.19 -5.68 -10.15
CA ILE A 20 -16.04 -4.75 -9.40
C ILE A 20 -17.48 -4.74 -9.93
N CYS A 21 -17.67 -4.79 -11.26
CA CYS A 21 -19.00 -4.85 -11.87
C CYS A 21 -19.75 -6.14 -11.49
N ASN A 22 -19.03 -7.22 -11.22
CA ASN A 22 -19.61 -8.50 -10.78
C ASN A 22 -19.97 -8.52 -9.30
N LEU A 23 -19.58 -7.51 -8.51
CA LEU A 23 -19.94 -7.42 -7.10
C LEU A 23 -21.40 -7.00 -6.95
N GLU A 24 -22.12 -7.72 -6.10
CA GLU A 24 -23.45 -7.31 -5.66
C GLU A 24 -23.35 -6.07 -4.76
N GLY A 25 -24.35 -5.19 -4.81
CA GLY A 25 -24.40 -3.95 -4.04
C GLY A 25 -24.71 -4.17 -2.55
N LYS A 26 -23.86 -4.92 -1.84
CA LYS A 26 -23.99 -5.27 -0.42
C LYS A 26 -23.39 -4.22 0.51
N PHE A 27 -23.77 -4.26 1.78
CA PHE A 27 -23.07 -3.57 2.87
C PHE A 27 -21.70 -4.22 3.15
N TYR A 28 -20.81 -3.49 3.84
CA TYR A 28 -19.40 -3.87 3.96
C TYR A 28 -19.19 -5.18 4.74
N ASP A 29 -19.98 -5.39 5.77
CA ASP A 29 -20.04 -6.56 6.65
C ASP A 29 -20.64 -7.80 5.97
N GLU A 30 -21.48 -7.59 4.96
CA GLU A 30 -22.13 -8.66 4.19
C GLU A 30 -21.25 -9.23 3.06
N TYR A 31 -20.20 -8.52 2.66
CA TYR A 31 -19.27 -9.05 1.66
C TYR A 31 -18.46 -10.21 2.24
N THR A 32 -18.25 -11.23 1.41
CA THR A 32 -17.20 -12.21 1.68
C THR A 32 -15.84 -11.52 1.69
N ARG A 33 -14.87 -12.14 2.36
CA ARG A 33 -13.46 -11.70 2.38
C ARG A 33 -12.94 -11.26 1.00
N ASN A 34 -13.16 -12.08 -0.02
CA ASN A 34 -12.63 -11.83 -1.37
C ASN A 34 -13.36 -10.67 -2.06
N GLU A 35 -14.68 -10.60 -1.92
CA GLU A 35 -15.45 -9.48 -2.46
C GLU A 35 -15.05 -8.14 -1.81
N LEU A 36 -14.82 -8.15 -0.49
CA LEU A 36 -14.35 -6.97 0.24
C LEU A 36 -12.96 -6.52 -0.22
N ILE A 37 -12.05 -7.47 -0.47
CA ILE A 37 -10.74 -7.17 -1.07
C ILE A 37 -10.93 -6.48 -2.42
N VAL A 38 -11.72 -7.06 -3.34
CA VAL A 38 -11.97 -6.48 -4.67
C VAL A 38 -12.58 -5.08 -4.56
N LYS A 39 -13.52 -4.88 -3.63
CA LYS A 39 -14.16 -3.57 -3.37
C LYS A 39 -13.15 -2.48 -3.02
N PHE A 40 -12.08 -2.81 -2.28
CA PHE A 40 -11.08 -1.86 -1.80
C PHE A 40 -9.78 -1.81 -2.62
N MET A 41 -9.60 -2.66 -3.64
CA MET A 41 -8.46 -2.55 -4.56
C MET A 41 -8.32 -1.16 -5.24
N PRO A 42 -9.41 -0.44 -5.62
CA PRO A 42 -9.30 0.94 -6.11
C PRO A 42 -8.69 1.92 -5.09
N LEU A 43 -8.94 1.70 -3.79
CA LEU A 43 -8.32 2.49 -2.72
C LEU A 43 -6.81 2.28 -2.72
N VAL A 44 -6.35 1.03 -2.88
CA VAL A 44 -4.91 0.72 -2.96
C VAL A 44 -4.25 1.46 -4.11
N GLU A 45 -4.85 1.43 -5.30
CA GLU A 45 -4.33 2.11 -6.49
C GLU A 45 -4.19 3.62 -6.26
N ASN A 46 -5.21 4.23 -5.64
CA ASN A 46 -5.20 5.66 -5.28
C ASN A 46 -4.13 6.00 -4.25
N LEU A 47 -3.86 5.11 -3.30
CA LEU A 47 -2.82 5.30 -2.28
C LEU A 47 -1.41 5.11 -2.86
N ALA A 48 -1.19 4.05 -3.64
CA ALA A 48 0.08 3.77 -4.32
C ALA A 48 0.47 4.93 -5.26
N ARG A 49 -0.51 5.54 -5.94
CA ARG A 49 -0.31 6.74 -6.76
C ARG A 49 0.21 7.95 -6.00
N LYS A 50 0.10 8.02 -4.68
CA LYS A 50 0.64 9.14 -3.89
C LYS A 50 2.13 8.99 -3.56
N PHE A 51 2.71 7.80 -3.74
CA PHE A 51 4.13 7.58 -3.53
C PHE A 51 4.94 8.00 -4.77
N SER A 52 6.12 8.60 -4.53
CA SER A 52 7.07 8.95 -5.59
C SER A 52 7.69 7.68 -6.17
N THR A 53 7.84 7.61 -7.49
CA THR A 53 8.55 6.51 -8.17
C THR A 53 9.91 6.96 -8.70
N THR A 54 10.47 8.05 -8.17
CA THR A 54 11.85 8.46 -8.48
C THR A 54 12.82 7.44 -7.89
N GLN A 55 13.96 7.24 -8.54
CA GLN A 55 14.96 6.25 -8.10
C GLN A 55 15.44 6.55 -6.67
N GLN A 56 15.64 7.81 -6.32
CA GLN A 56 16.00 8.22 -4.96
C GLN A 56 14.93 7.89 -3.90
N ALA A 57 13.64 7.84 -4.28
CA ALA A 57 12.54 7.67 -3.34
C ALA A 57 12.07 6.22 -3.21
N SER A 58 12.03 5.48 -4.32
CA SER A 58 11.48 4.12 -4.39
C SER A 58 12.44 3.09 -4.99
N GLY A 59 13.70 3.47 -5.24
CA GLY A 59 14.72 2.61 -5.85
C GLY A 59 14.26 2.09 -7.21
N VAL A 60 14.23 0.76 -7.32
CA VAL A 60 13.83 0.04 -8.53
C VAL A 60 12.31 -0.17 -8.66
N LEU A 61 11.53 0.10 -7.60
CA LEU A 61 10.10 -0.22 -7.59
C LEU A 61 9.32 0.67 -8.56
N SER A 62 8.56 0.01 -9.44
CA SER A 62 7.58 0.63 -10.32
C SER A 62 6.26 0.85 -9.58
N ILE A 63 5.37 1.65 -10.17
CA ILE A 63 4.02 1.85 -9.63
C ILE A 63 3.22 0.54 -9.54
N ASN A 64 3.46 -0.42 -10.44
CA ASN A 64 2.79 -1.71 -10.42
C ASN A 64 3.23 -2.51 -9.18
N ASP A 65 4.51 -2.44 -8.81
CA ASP A 65 5.04 -3.09 -7.62
C ASP A 65 4.44 -2.48 -6.36
N LEU A 66 4.32 -1.14 -6.31
CA LEU A 66 3.66 -0.47 -5.17
C LEU A 66 2.18 -0.86 -5.04
N ILE A 67 1.47 -1.07 -6.15
CA ILE A 67 0.08 -1.55 -6.14
C ILE A 67 0.03 -2.98 -5.59
N GLN A 68 0.94 -3.87 -6.02
CA GLN A 68 0.99 -5.25 -5.53
C GLN A 68 1.29 -5.33 -4.03
N GLU A 69 2.27 -4.56 -3.56
CA GLU A 69 2.61 -4.49 -2.13
C GLU A 69 1.47 -3.88 -1.31
N GLY A 70 0.79 -2.88 -1.86
CA GLY A 70 -0.42 -2.33 -1.29
C GLY A 70 -1.56 -3.35 -1.20
N ASN A 71 -1.76 -4.18 -2.23
CA ASN A 71 -2.77 -5.23 -2.26
C ASN A 71 -2.45 -6.36 -1.26
N SER A 72 -1.18 -6.75 -1.13
CA SER A 72 -0.70 -7.65 -0.07
C SER A 72 -1.01 -7.09 1.33
N GLY A 73 -0.82 -5.79 1.52
CA GLY A 73 -1.22 -5.07 2.73
C GLY A 73 -2.73 -5.04 2.98
N LEU A 74 -3.53 -4.88 1.92
CA LEU A 74 -5.00 -4.89 1.97
C LEU A 74 -5.53 -6.26 2.41
N ILE A 75 -5.06 -7.34 1.78
CA ILE A 75 -5.48 -8.72 2.12
C ILE A 75 -5.27 -8.99 3.61
N LYS A 76 -4.07 -8.71 4.11
CA LYS A 76 -3.72 -8.86 5.53
C LYS A 76 -4.51 -7.92 6.45
N ALA A 77 -5.01 -6.81 5.93
CA ALA A 77 -5.82 -5.86 6.69
C ALA A 77 -7.27 -6.36 6.81
N VAL A 78 -7.84 -6.86 5.71
CA VAL A 78 -9.19 -7.44 5.68
C VAL A 78 -9.32 -8.58 6.68
N ASP A 79 -8.29 -9.45 6.76
CA ASP A 79 -8.23 -10.56 7.72
C ASP A 79 -8.20 -10.13 9.20
N LYS A 80 -7.99 -8.84 9.47
CA LYS A 80 -7.83 -8.27 10.81
C LYS A 80 -8.90 -7.21 11.13
N ILE A 81 -9.96 -7.13 10.34
CA ILE A 81 -11.08 -6.23 10.63
C ILE A 81 -11.80 -6.76 11.87
N ASP A 82 -12.01 -5.87 12.83
CA ASP A 82 -12.87 -6.11 13.98
C ASP A 82 -14.21 -5.44 13.71
N TRP A 83 -15.20 -6.23 13.27
CA TRP A 83 -16.50 -5.70 12.86
C TRP A 83 -17.28 -5.07 14.01
N LEU A 84 -17.15 -5.58 15.23
CA LEU A 84 -17.80 -5.00 16.41
C LEU A 84 -17.36 -3.55 16.61
N MET A 85 -16.05 -3.29 16.49
CA MET A 85 -15.50 -1.94 16.60
C MET A 85 -15.90 -1.04 15.41
N ILE A 86 -16.03 -1.63 14.21
CA ILE A 86 -16.39 -0.88 13.00
C ILE A 86 -17.86 -0.45 13.03
N ASP A 87 -18.76 -1.32 13.48
CA ASP A 87 -20.21 -1.08 13.49
C ASP A 87 -20.62 -0.09 14.57
N GLU A 88 -19.84 0.04 15.65
CA GLU A 88 -20.00 1.09 16.66
C GLU A 88 -19.62 2.50 16.16
N SER A 89 -18.93 2.60 15.02
CA SER A 89 -18.50 3.88 14.46
C SER A 89 -19.69 4.65 13.85
N PRO A 90 -19.82 5.97 14.09
CA PRO A 90 -20.86 6.78 13.47
C PRO A 90 -20.70 6.88 11.94
N ASP A 91 -19.49 6.65 11.43
CA ASP A 91 -19.19 6.56 10.00
C ASP A 91 -18.36 5.29 9.74
N VAL A 92 -19.06 4.20 9.41
CA VAL A 92 -18.48 2.88 9.13
C VAL A 92 -17.49 2.97 7.96
N GLU A 93 -17.87 3.65 6.88
CA GLU A 93 -17.06 3.74 5.66
C GLU A 93 -15.73 4.45 5.91
N LYS A 94 -15.77 5.60 6.57
CA LYS A 94 -14.57 6.38 6.87
C LYS A 94 -13.63 5.64 7.81
N THR A 95 -14.16 5.00 8.84
CA THR A 95 -13.37 4.23 9.80
C THR A 95 -12.72 3.03 9.12
N LEU A 96 -13.46 2.29 8.30
CA LEU A 96 -12.94 1.17 7.51
C LEU A 96 -11.86 1.64 6.53
N LYS A 97 -12.11 2.70 5.75
CA LYS A 97 -11.12 3.27 4.82
C LYS A 97 -9.87 3.75 5.55
N SER A 98 -10.00 4.35 6.73
CA SER A 98 -8.87 4.80 7.55
C SER A 98 -8.03 3.61 8.03
N PHE A 99 -8.68 2.59 8.57
CA PHE A 99 -8.07 1.34 9.03
C PHE A 99 -7.27 0.64 7.92
N LEU A 100 -7.88 0.49 6.74
CA LEU A 100 -7.27 -0.12 5.57
C LEU A 100 -6.12 0.75 5.05
N SER A 101 -6.36 2.06 4.91
CA SER A 101 -5.35 3.01 4.41
C SER A 101 -4.07 3.01 5.23
N LYS A 102 -4.17 2.91 6.56
CA LYS A 102 -3.00 2.85 7.45
C LYS A 102 -2.14 1.62 7.14
N ARG A 103 -2.75 0.46 6.94
CA ARG A 103 -2.06 -0.82 6.67
C ARG A 103 -1.50 -0.90 5.26
N ILE A 104 -2.28 -0.46 4.26
CA ILE A 104 -1.84 -0.39 2.85
C ILE A 104 -0.59 0.50 2.74
N LYS A 105 -0.65 1.74 3.24
CA LYS A 105 0.50 2.65 3.21
C LYS A 105 1.69 2.08 3.98
N GLY A 106 1.45 1.40 5.09
CA GLY A 106 2.49 0.74 5.88
C GLY A 106 3.18 -0.41 5.13
N ALA A 107 2.44 -1.17 4.32
CA ALA A 107 3.01 -2.23 3.47
C ALA A 107 3.87 -1.63 2.35
N ILE A 108 3.34 -0.63 1.64
CA ILE A 108 4.06 0.07 0.56
C ILE A 108 5.36 0.69 1.07
N ARG A 109 5.34 1.37 2.23
CA ARG A 109 6.55 1.96 2.82
C ARG A 109 7.62 0.91 3.09
N ARG A 110 7.27 -0.17 3.81
CA ARG A 110 8.22 -1.25 4.13
C ARG A 110 8.83 -1.86 2.87
N ALA A 111 8.03 -2.05 1.83
CA ALA A 111 8.55 -2.53 0.55
C ALA A 111 9.54 -1.54 -0.08
N ILE A 112 9.24 -0.23 -0.04
CA ILE A 112 10.18 0.81 -0.47
C ILE A 112 11.47 0.75 0.35
N ASP A 113 11.39 0.73 1.68
CA ASP A 113 12.59 0.77 2.52
C ASP A 113 13.54 -0.41 2.27
N ILE A 114 12.97 -1.60 2.00
CA ILE A 114 13.75 -2.81 1.72
C ILE A 114 14.42 -2.75 0.34
N ASN A 115 13.78 -2.11 -0.65
CA ASN A 115 14.20 -2.15 -2.06
C ASN A 115 14.74 -0.81 -2.60
N ARG A 116 14.86 0.22 -1.76
CA ARG A 116 15.28 1.56 -2.22
C ARG A 116 16.76 1.66 -2.57
N GLY A 117 17.60 0.92 -1.84
CA GLY A 117 19.06 0.97 -1.95
C GLY A 117 19.61 -0.36 -2.40
N ASP A 118 20.86 -0.35 -2.87
CA ASP A 118 21.53 -1.55 -3.38
C ASP A 118 21.86 -2.55 -2.27
N ILE A 119 21.99 -2.06 -1.02
CA ILE A 119 22.24 -2.87 0.16
C ILE A 119 20.97 -2.97 0.99
N LYS A 120 20.60 -4.21 1.31
CA LYS A 120 19.46 -4.49 2.19
C LYS A 120 19.79 -4.13 3.64
N ILE A 121 19.01 -3.22 4.22
CA ILE A 121 19.16 -2.80 5.61
C ILE A 121 18.07 -3.49 6.48
N PRO A 122 18.42 -4.06 7.64
CA PRO A 122 17.43 -4.61 8.57
C PRO A 122 16.46 -3.55 9.12
N GLU A 123 15.19 -3.93 9.31
CA GLU A 123 14.11 -3.03 9.78
C GLU A 123 14.43 -2.34 11.13
N HIS A 124 15.10 -3.03 12.05
CA HIS A 124 15.47 -2.43 13.34
C HIS A 124 16.43 -1.24 13.16
N LYS A 125 17.39 -1.34 12.21
CA LYS A 125 18.31 -0.25 11.87
C LYS A 125 17.61 0.89 11.13
N LEU A 126 16.70 0.55 10.22
CA LEU A 126 15.85 1.55 9.56
C LEU A 126 15.03 2.36 10.58
N ASN A 127 14.53 1.71 11.63
CA ASN A 127 13.79 2.39 12.69
C ASN A 127 14.68 3.25 13.59
N GLU A 128 15.93 2.86 13.85
CA GLU A 128 16.91 3.73 14.52
C GLU A 128 17.16 5.01 13.69
N ILE A 129 17.38 4.88 12.38
CA ILE A 129 17.59 6.01 11.46
C ILE A 129 16.38 6.95 11.45
N ARG A 130 15.15 6.41 11.41
CA ARG A 130 13.92 7.22 11.45
C ARG A 130 13.73 7.99 12.74
N LYS A 131 14.21 7.47 13.87
CA LYS A 131 14.09 8.12 15.19
C LYS A 131 15.08 9.27 15.35
N ASN A 132 16.22 9.23 14.64
CA ASN A 132 17.29 10.22 14.73
C ASN A 132 17.49 10.94 13.37
N PRO A 133 16.52 11.75 12.92
CA PRO A 133 16.59 12.44 11.63
C PRO A 133 17.68 13.53 11.56
N GLU A 134 18.22 13.95 12.70
CA GLU A 134 19.25 14.99 12.82
C GLU A 134 20.68 14.45 12.59
N ASP A 135 20.86 13.12 12.54
CA ASP A 135 22.17 12.53 12.26
C ASP A 135 22.42 12.48 10.75
N ASP A 136 22.91 13.60 10.22
CA ASP A 136 23.21 13.79 8.79
C ASP A 136 24.12 12.69 8.22
N LYS A 137 24.98 12.05 9.03
CA LYS A 137 25.84 10.94 8.59
C LYS A 137 25.05 9.67 8.33
N MET A 138 24.12 9.34 9.23
CA MET A 138 23.24 8.17 9.08
C MET A 138 22.21 8.38 7.97
N VAL A 139 21.70 9.60 7.83
CA VAL A 139 20.80 10.03 6.76
C VAL A 139 21.54 10.00 5.41
N SER A 140 22.74 10.55 5.31
CA SER A 140 23.52 10.56 4.06
C SER A 140 23.96 9.16 3.61
N LEU A 141 24.34 8.26 4.52
CA LEU A 141 24.58 6.85 4.19
C LEU A 141 23.33 6.16 3.62
N PHE A 142 22.13 6.60 4.02
CA PHE A 142 20.86 6.05 3.58
C PHE A 142 20.41 6.64 2.24
N PHE A 143 20.64 7.94 1.99
CA PHE A 143 20.17 8.67 0.79
C PHE A 143 21.22 8.84 -0.32
N ASN A 144 22.52 8.76 0.00
CA ASN A 144 23.64 9.02 -0.91
C ASN A 144 24.57 7.80 -1.11
N SER A 145 24.13 6.57 -0.83
CA SER A 145 24.83 5.39 -1.34
C SER A 145 24.67 5.34 -2.87
N ILE A 146 25.55 6.09 -3.55
CA ILE A 146 25.80 6.13 -5.00
C ILE A 146 27.20 5.56 -5.21
#